data_AF-A0A9P4QA21-F1
#
_entry.id   AF-A0A9P4QA21-F1
#
_cell.length_a   1.000
_cell.length_b   1.000
_cell.length_c   1.000
_cell.angle_alpha   90.00
_cell.angle_beta   90.00
_cell.angle_gamma   90.00
#
_symmetry.space_group_name_H-M   'P 1'
#
loop_
_entity.id
_entity.type
_entity.pdbx_description
1 polymer ?
#
loop_
_entity_poly.entity_id
_entity_poly.type
_entity_poly.pdbx_seq_one_letter_code
_entity_poly.pdbx_strand_id
1 'polypeptide(L)'
;MDLLQGGPAGQSEELDINLISILTRSAITSTYITDPQSRLWTRGFTDCNSTTSSLGEGDPQISPCFHGPSTLMNMSQLIDPFLAHLPSGFDTGLISQHLPRMNSSATREKIADADFPAGCEFLPGAFYVNFNHSGVFDSTSSDGSWSLSACMPANLTLSPWRATRDRQDISEQLYLNISTYSMLSGSTPFVGLYRITLNTTLGYFELPNIFNDHVAGPLLEQSPWKDAAPTNRSVQLPINSGQYRRDLGTAGISNSTLLLGSVVNKGPLLTIAMALFGERSFIASRYENPQAFVANFTTPQAKAEIDAGVNRDLFDELCVEQEPMMALLETNRVANRGTFADALYPGCIRGRSNQISNVHLEVEQWIMAFANGFSQDQIVNAFEAAAFLANQAWLLQSSYNPSMWVSYDPGADTEIPVISKAGIVLISVLLFVYLTAMFSMAWYCSRTPTWTSDLDAFAMMRIGAAMSDQIDFACVEDVDKVRILDETPGWIGDLTEDQGAVGELGLGASMPLTRLREVRCYE
;
A
#
# COMPACT_ATOMS: atom_id res chain seq x y z
N MET A 1 -38.55 -7.91 15.82
CA MET A 1 -39.68 -7.04 15.45
C MET A 1 -39.10 -5.98 14.51
N ASP A 2 -38.96 -6.29 13.22
CA ASP A 2 -40.02 -6.18 12.20
C ASP A 2 -40.58 -4.75 12.19
N LEU A 3 -40.43 -3.88 11.18
CA LEU A 3 -40.37 -4.07 9.73
C LEU A 3 -39.75 -2.82 9.07
N LEU A 4 -38.85 -2.98 8.11
CA LEU A 4 -38.89 -2.24 6.85
C LEU A 4 -38.42 -3.20 5.75
N GLN A 5 -39.41 -3.78 5.08
CA GLN A 5 -39.26 -4.72 3.98
C GLN A 5 -38.65 -4.05 2.75
N GLY A 6 -37.88 -4.85 2.02
CA GLY A 6 -37.16 -4.47 0.82
C GLY A 6 -38.10 -4.08 -0.33
N GLY A 7 -37.75 -2.97 -0.98
CA GLY A 7 -38.06 -2.75 -2.39
C GLY A 7 -37.01 -3.48 -3.24
N PRO A 8 -37.37 -3.90 -4.47
CA PRO A 8 -36.40 -4.53 -5.37
C PRO A 8 -35.31 -3.49 -5.66
N ALA A 9 -34.06 -3.81 -5.30
CA ALA A 9 -32.91 -3.07 -5.75
C ALA A 9 -32.96 -3.04 -7.28
N GLY A 10 -33.27 -1.86 -7.83
CA GLY A 10 -33.17 -1.61 -9.26
C GLY A 10 -31.77 -1.99 -9.72
N GLN A 11 -31.69 -2.79 -10.78
CA GLN A 11 -30.45 -3.05 -11.49
C GLN A 11 -29.86 -1.69 -11.91
N SER A 12 -28.86 -1.21 -11.17
CA SER A 12 -28.04 -0.10 -11.63
C SER A 12 -27.22 -0.62 -12.81
N GLU A 13 -27.56 -0.16 -14.01
CA GLU A 13 -26.83 -0.44 -15.25
C GLU A 13 -25.35 -0.08 -15.05
N GLU A 14 -24.48 -1.08 -15.25
CA GLU A 14 -23.02 -0.99 -15.10
C GLU A 14 -22.44 -0.25 -16.31
N LEU A 15 -22.58 1.08 -16.34
CA LEU A 15 -22.05 1.93 -17.40
C LEU A 15 -20.90 2.79 -16.86
N ASP A 16 -19.71 2.65 -17.45
CA ASP A 16 -18.66 3.65 -17.31
C ASP A 16 -19.07 4.88 -18.14
N ILE A 17 -19.26 6.05 -17.55
CA ILE A 17 -19.60 7.27 -18.31
C ILE A 17 -18.31 7.93 -18.82
N ASN A 18 -17.36 7.12 -19.29
CA ASN A 18 -16.01 7.51 -19.66
C ASN A 18 -15.23 8.21 -18.52
N LEU A 19 -15.58 7.93 -17.26
CA LEU A 19 -15.06 8.65 -16.10
C LEU A 19 -13.56 8.38 -15.92
N ILE A 20 -13.14 7.12 -16.05
CA ILE A 20 -11.74 6.73 -15.84
C ILE A 20 -10.82 7.42 -16.87
N SER A 21 -11.23 7.52 -18.13
CA SER A 21 -10.47 8.23 -19.17
C SER A 21 -10.37 9.73 -18.88
N ILE A 22 -11.43 10.35 -18.33
CA ILE A 22 -11.43 11.77 -17.95
C ILE A 22 -10.48 12.03 -16.78
N LEU A 23 -10.52 11.17 -15.75
CA LEU A 23 -9.60 11.27 -14.61
C LEU A 23 -8.15 11.02 -15.03
N THR A 24 -7.93 10.05 -15.92
CA THR A 24 -6.62 9.78 -16.51
C THR A 24 -6.11 10.97 -17.29
N ARG A 25 -6.95 11.64 -18.09
CA ARG A 25 -6.60 12.88 -18.79
C ARG A 25 -6.17 13.97 -17.81
N SER A 26 -6.98 14.23 -16.79
CA SER A 26 -6.65 15.23 -15.77
C SER A 26 -5.32 14.92 -15.05
N ALA A 27 -5.06 13.64 -14.74
CA ALA A 27 -3.82 13.21 -14.12
C ALA A 27 -2.61 13.37 -15.05
N ILE A 28 -2.69 12.92 -16.31
CA ILE A 28 -1.61 13.03 -17.31
C ILE A 28 -1.32 14.51 -17.68
N THR A 29 -2.32 15.38 -17.57
CA THR A 29 -2.15 16.82 -17.77
C THR A 29 -1.45 17.50 -16.61
N SER A 30 -1.75 17.13 -15.36
CA SER A 30 -1.29 17.87 -14.16
C SER A 30 -0.11 17.26 -13.42
N THR A 31 0.20 15.98 -13.66
CA THR A 31 1.28 15.28 -12.96
C THR A 31 2.61 15.54 -13.65
N TYR A 32 3.59 15.98 -12.87
CA TYR A 32 4.97 16.08 -13.32
C TYR A 32 5.72 14.78 -13.07
N ILE A 33 6.73 14.54 -13.91
CA ILE A 33 7.59 13.37 -13.78
C ILE A 33 8.34 13.32 -12.42
N THR A 34 8.57 14.48 -11.79
CA THR A 34 9.19 14.64 -10.47
C THR A 34 8.23 14.48 -9.30
N ASP A 35 6.93 14.37 -9.56
CA ASP A 35 5.95 14.35 -8.47
C ASP A 35 6.04 13.04 -7.69
N PRO A 36 6.09 13.11 -6.35
CA PRO A 36 6.22 11.93 -5.51
C PRO A 36 4.97 11.05 -5.58
N GLN A 37 5.18 9.77 -5.84
CA GLN A 37 4.13 8.76 -5.98
C GLN A 37 4.11 7.86 -4.75
N SER A 38 3.24 8.17 -3.79
CA SER A 38 3.11 7.39 -2.57
C SER A 38 2.67 5.94 -2.79
N ARG A 39 2.08 5.62 -3.94
CA ARG A 39 1.56 4.28 -4.29
C ARG A 39 2.46 3.53 -5.28
N LEU A 40 3.62 4.08 -5.61
CA LEU A 40 4.62 3.44 -6.45
C LEU A 40 5.55 2.60 -5.57
N TRP A 41 5.35 1.30 -5.63
CA TRP A 41 6.19 0.32 -4.96
C TRP A 41 7.35 -0.10 -5.86
N THR A 42 8.44 -0.55 -5.23
CA THR A 42 9.59 -1.16 -5.90
C THR A 42 10.08 -2.32 -5.02
N ARG A 43 10.61 -3.36 -5.65
CA ARG A 43 11.15 -4.53 -4.95
C ARG A 43 12.62 -4.30 -4.60
N GLY A 44 12.89 -4.25 -3.30
CA GLY A 44 14.22 -3.97 -2.76
C GLY A 44 14.09 -2.90 -1.70
N PHE A 45 14.42 -3.26 -0.46
CA PHE A 45 14.47 -2.30 0.62
C PHE A 45 15.60 -1.32 0.32
N THR A 46 15.26 -0.06 0.15
CA THR A 46 16.27 0.97 0.31
C THR A 46 16.46 1.20 1.79
N ASP A 47 17.58 0.74 2.32
CA ASP A 47 17.89 0.82 3.74
C ASP A 47 18.11 2.28 4.16
N CYS A 48 17.05 2.95 4.62
CA CYS A 48 17.06 4.37 4.96
C CYS A 48 17.54 4.64 6.39
N ASN A 49 18.40 3.76 6.91
CA ASN A 49 18.92 3.85 8.27
C ASN A 49 20.38 4.34 8.35
N SER A 50 20.95 4.82 7.25
CA SER A 50 22.33 5.33 7.25
C SER A 50 22.36 6.84 7.50
N THR A 51 22.54 7.23 8.76
CA THR A 51 22.90 8.60 9.18
C THR A 51 24.35 8.99 8.87
N THR A 52 25.01 8.32 7.93
CA THR A 52 26.40 8.62 7.57
C THR A 52 26.47 9.80 6.60
N SER A 53 26.47 11.00 7.19
CA SER A 53 26.97 12.22 6.59
C SER A 53 28.50 12.12 6.39
N SER A 54 28.92 11.55 5.26
CA SER A 54 30.26 11.85 4.72
C SER A 54 30.20 11.91 3.21
N LEU A 55 30.07 13.14 2.71
CA LEU A 55 30.35 13.52 1.32
C LEU A 55 31.83 13.20 1.04
N GLY A 56 32.07 12.10 0.33
CA GLY A 56 33.31 11.87 -0.41
C GLY A 56 32.97 11.86 -1.89
N GLU A 57 33.47 12.85 -2.63
CA GLU A 57 33.44 12.87 -4.10
C GLU A 57 34.10 11.59 -4.65
N GLY A 58 33.36 10.81 -5.46
CA GLY A 58 34.03 9.92 -6.42
C GLY A 58 33.43 8.56 -6.77
N ASP A 59 32.29 8.10 -6.22
CA ASP A 59 31.75 6.77 -6.60
C ASP A 59 30.21 6.76 -6.75
N PRO A 60 29.63 6.35 -7.90
CA PRO A 60 28.21 6.51 -8.20
C PRO A 60 27.37 5.31 -7.73
N GLN A 61 27.67 4.73 -6.57
CA GLN A 61 26.77 3.80 -5.89
C GLN A 61 25.87 4.59 -4.94
N ILE A 62 24.96 5.36 -5.55
CA ILE A 62 24.05 6.26 -4.87
C ILE A 62 22.94 5.42 -4.22
N SER A 63 22.98 5.33 -2.88
CA SER A 63 21.92 4.74 -2.06
C SER A 63 20.59 5.46 -2.33
N PRO A 64 19.51 4.75 -2.73
CA PRO A 64 18.24 5.37 -3.12
C PRO A 64 17.48 6.09 -1.99
N CYS A 65 17.99 6.08 -0.74
CA CYS A 65 17.40 6.77 0.41
C CYS A 65 17.73 8.26 0.49
N PHE A 66 18.63 8.74 -0.37
CA PHE A 66 18.92 10.18 -0.48
C PHE A 66 17.90 10.91 -1.36
N HIS A 67 17.11 10.16 -2.14
CA HIS A 67 15.99 10.71 -2.89
C HIS A 67 14.71 10.50 -2.07
N GLY A 68 13.86 11.52 -2.02
CA GLY A 68 12.56 11.43 -1.37
C GLY A 68 11.63 10.38 -1.99
N PRO A 69 10.30 10.54 -1.87
CA PRO A 69 9.36 9.55 -2.35
C PRO A 69 9.59 9.18 -3.83
N SER A 70 9.42 7.90 -4.20
CA SER A 70 9.57 7.41 -5.57
C SER A 70 8.82 8.29 -6.56
N THR A 71 9.48 8.72 -7.64
CA THR A 71 8.89 9.59 -8.67
C THR A 71 8.74 8.83 -9.99
N LEU A 72 8.04 9.41 -10.95
CA LEU A 72 7.85 8.83 -12.28
C LEU A 72 9.07 9.03 -13.20
N MET A 73 10.09 9.78 -12.76
CA MET A 73 11.26 10.15 -13.58
C MET A 73 12.17 8.98 -13.90
N ASN A 74 12.33 8.06 -12.95
CA ASN A 74 13.28 6.96 -13.04
C ASN A 74 12.57 5.61 -12.92
N MET A 75 11.35 5.48 -13.46
CA MET A 75 10.60 4.21 -13.38
C MET A 75 11.40 3.05 -13.97
N SER A 76 12.12 3.27 -15.07
CA SER A 76 12.98 2.28 -15.70
C SER A 76 14.21 1.85 -14.87
N GLN A 77 14.61 2.65 -13.87
CA GLN A 77 15.70 2.32 -12.94
C GLN A 77 15.19 1.60 -11.69
N LEU A 78 13.88 1.64 -11.42
CA LEU A 78 13.29 0.93 -10.29
C LEU A 78 13.26 -0.58 -10.57
N ILE A 79 13.53 -1.36 -9.54
CA ILE A 79 13.45 -2.81 -9.62
C ILE A 79 11.99 -3.21 -9.39
N ASP A 80 11.35 -3.83 -10.38
CA ASP A 80 9.93 -4.26 -10.32
C ASP A 80 9.00 -3.12 -9.83
N PRO A 81 8.87 -2.00 -10.57
CA PRO A 81 7.96 -0.92 -10.19
C PRO A 81 6.51 -1.35 -10.35
N PHE A 82 5.68 -1.12 -9.34
CA PHE A 82 4.27 -1.47 -9.38
C PHE A 82 3.36 -0.52 -8.61
N LEU A 83 2.11 -0.46 -9.03
CA LEU A 83 1.03 0.24 -8.35
C LEU A 83 0.35 -0.68 -7.35
N ALA A 84 0.05 -0.15 -6.16
CA ALA A 84 -0.82 -0.80 -5.19
C ALA A 84 -1.77 0.20 -4.49
N HIS A 85 -2.85 -0.30 -3.88
CA HIS A 85 -3.82 0.56 -3.19
C HIS A 85 -3.30 1.12 -1.85
N LEU A 86 -2.27 0.55 -1.25
CA LEU A 86 -1.68 1.13 -0.04
C LEU A 86 -0.40 1.88 -0.39
N PRO A 87 -0.05 2.92 0.40
CA PRO A 87 1.22 3.59 0.22
C PRO A 87 2.41 2.64 0.32
N SER A 88 3.44 2.86 -0.48
CA SER A 88 4.72 2.16 -0.42
C SER A 88 5.32 2.26 0.98
N GLY A 89 5.75 1.13 1.54
CA GLY A 89 6.27 1.04 2.90
C GLY A 89 5.22 0.73 3.97
N PHE A 90 3.96 0.49 3.59
CA PHE A 90 2.97 -0.03 4.51
C PHE A 90 3.33 -1.45 4.96
N ASP A 91 3.46 -1.66 6.28
CA ASP A 91 3.83 -2.93 6.90
C ASP A 91 2.69 -3.43 7.79
N THR A 92 2.34 -4.71 7.67
CA THR A 92 1.25 -5.35 8.43
C THR A 92 1.72 -5.94 9.76
N GLY A 93 3.02 -5.91 10.05
CA GLY A 93 3.67 -6.34 11.27
C GLY A 93 3.59 -7.86 11.45
N LEU A 94 2.82 -8.31 12.43
CA LEU A 94 2.64 -9.73 12.77
C LEU A 94 1.62 -10.46 11.88
N ILE A 95 1.01 -9.76 10.91
CA ILE A 95 -0.07 -10.31 10.09
C ILE A 95 0.42 -10.45 8.65
N SER A 96 0.37 -11.67 8.10
CA SER A 96 0.58 -11.88 6.65
C SER A 96 -0.72 -11.58 5.90
N GLN A 97 -0.71 -10.57 5.02
CA GLN A 97 -1.85 -10.21 4.17
C GLN A 97 -1.43 -9.93 2.74
N HIS A 98 -2.40 -9.97 1.82
CA HIS A 98 -2.16 -9.82 0.39
C HIS A 98 -2.97 -8.67 -0.19
N LEU A 99 -2.39 -7.95 -1.14
CA LEU A 99 -2.99 -6.81 -1.81
C LEU A 99 -2.88 -7.00 -3.33
N PRO A 100 -3.84 -6.54 -4.14
CA PRO A 100 -3.64 -6.46 -5.58
C PRO A 100 -2.53 -5.46 -5.93
N ARG A 101 -1.73 -5.80 -6.93
CA ARG A 101 -0.77 -4.91 -7.60
C ARG A 101 -0.91 -4.93 -9.11
N MET A 102 -0.50 -3.84 -9.73
CA MET A 102 -0.45 -3.68 -11.19
C MET A 102 0.92 -3.21 -11.64
N ASN A 103 1.49 -3.89 -12.62
CA ASN A 103 2.76 -3.56 -13.23
C ASN A 103 2.51 -3.25 -14.70
N SER A 104 3.09 -2.17 -15.22
CA SER A 104 2.98 -1.81 -16.63
C SER A 104 4.36 -1.57 -17.21
N SER A 105 4.58 -2.05 -18.43
CA SER A 105 5.78 -1.77 -19.21
C SER A 105 5.39 -1.37 -20.62
N ALA A 106 6.03 -0.32 -21.15
CA ALA A 106 5.74 0.19 -22.48
C ALA A 106 6.93 -0.04 -23.41
N THR A 107 6.64 -0.19 -24.70
CA THR A 107 7.64 -0.21 -25.75
C THR A 107 7.17 0.66 -26.90
N ARG A 108 8.10 1.32 -27.58
CA ARG A 108 7.84 2.14 -28.76
C ARG A 108 8.75 1.68 -29.88
N GLU A 109 8.19 1.45 -31.04
CA GLU A 109 8.92 1.02 -32.23
C GLU A 109 8.50 1.87 -33.43
N LYS A 110 9.46 2.23 -34.28
CA LYS A 110 9.16 2.82 -35.58
C LYS A 110 8.86 1.68 -36.57
N ILE A 111 7.72 1.75 -37.23
CA ILE A 111 7.23 0.69 -38.13
C ILE A 111 7.23 1.14 -39.59
N ALA A 112 7.14 0.20 -40.53
CA ALA A 112 6.96 0.50 -41.94
C ALA A 112 5.48 0.75 -42.28
N ASP A 113 5.21 1.41 -43.41
CA ASP A 113 3.83 1.65 -43.91
C ASP A 113 3.01 0.37 -44.01
N ALA A 114 3.65 -0.75 -44.39
CA ALA A 114 3.00 -2.05 -44.53
C ALA A 114 2.51 -2.66 -43.19
N ASP A 115 3.11 -2.24 -42.06
CA ASP A 115 2.76 -2.75 -40.72
C ASP A 115 1.65 -1.93 -40.06
N PHE A 116 1.29 -0.77 -40.63
CA PHE A 116 0.20 0.04 -40.11
C PHE A 116 -1.16 -0.61 -40.44
N PRO A 117 -2.08 -0.77 -39.47
CA PRO A 117 -3.36 -1.45 -39.70
C PRO A 117 -4.20 -0.74 -40.76
N ALA A 118 -4.43 -1.41 -41.90
CA ALA A 118 -5.29 -0.91 -42.96
C ALA A 118 -6.77 -0.94 -42.54
N GLY A 119 -7.52 0.12 -42.83
CA GLY A 119 -8.96 0.17 -42.64
C GLY A 119 -9.43 0.18 -41.17
N CYS A 120 -8.61 0.71 -40.25
CA CYS A 120 -8.94 0.80 -38.83
C CYS A 120 -10.28 1.49 -38.55
N GLU A 121 -10.64 2.47 -39.38
CA GLU A 121 -11.92 3.18 -39.35
C GLU A 121 -13.15 2.32 -39.62
N PHE A 122 -12.97 1.17 -40.26
CA PHE A 122 -14.04 0.22 -40.58
C PHE A 122 -14.06 -1.01 -39.67
N LEU A 123 -13.06 -1.17 -38.79
CA LEU A 123 -12.98 -2.32 -37.89
C LEU A 123 -13.98 -2.17 -36.74
N PRO A 124 -14.92 -3.12 -36.55
CA PRO A 124 -15.91 -3.02 -35.50
C PRO A 124 -15.25 -3.13 -34.13
N GLY A 125 -15.48 -2.12 -33.28
CA GLY A 125 -14.95 -2.06 -31.93
C GLY A 125 -13.50 -1.58 -31.83
N ALA A 126 -12.85 -1.23 -32.94
CA ALA A 126 -11.54 -0.58 -32.91
C ALA A 126 -11.65 0.87 -32.40
N PHE A 127 -10.59 1.36 -31.78
CA PHE A 127 -10.44 2.80 -31.51
C PHE A 127 -9.72 3.43 -32.71
N TYR A 128 -10.35 4.42 -33.33
CA TYR A 128 -9.77 5.16 -34.45
C TYR A 128 -10.13 6.63 -34.37
N VAL A 129 -9.13 7.49 -34.55
CA VAL A 129 -9.30 8.93 -34.70
C VAL A 129 -8.32 9.45 -35.75
N ASN A 130 -8.76 10.44 -36.51
CA ASN A 130 -7.96 11.09 -37.53
C ASN A 130 -8.14 12.60 -37.44
N PHE A 131 -7.07 13.29 -37.12
CA PHE A 131 -7.01 14.75 -37.09
C PHE A 131 -6.07 15.22 -38.19
N ASN A 132 -6.51 16.18 -38.99
CA ASN A 132 -5.67 16.78 -40.02
C ASN A 132 -5.90 18.28 -40.09
N HIS A 133 -4.84 18.97 -40.51
CA HIS A 133 -4.89 20.37 -40.86
C HIS A 133 -3.99 20.64 -42.05
N SER A 134 -4.58 21.16 -43.12
CA SER A 134 -3.87 21.68 -44.28
C SER A 134 -3.81 23.20 -44.15
N GLY A 135 -2.72 23.72 -43.59
CA GLY A 135 -2.48 25.16 -43.49
C GLY A 135 -2.34 25.80 -44.88
N VAL A 136 -2.83 27.04 -45.02
CA VAL A 136 -2.54 27.90 -46.16
C VAL A 136 -1.51 28.92 -45.73
N PHE A 137 -0.34 28.88 -46.35
CA PHE A 137 0.70 29.88 -46.15
C PHE A 137 0.33 31.16 -46.90
N ASP A 138 -0.02 32.22 -46.17
CA ASP A 138 -0.04 33.59 -46.68
C ASP A 138 0.92 34.43 -45.85
N SER A 139 1.34 35.58 -46.38
CA SER A 139 2.17 36.62 -45.76
C SER A 139 1.74 37.07 -44.34
N THR A 140 0.57 36.64 -43.88
CA THR A 140 -0.03 36.94 -42.56
C THR A 140 -0.28 35.70 -41.69
N SER A 141 -0.24 34.47 -42.23
CA SER A 141 -0.51 33.22 -41.52
C SER A 141 0.63 32.23 -41.68
N SER A 142 1.21 31.82 -40.56
CA SER A 142 2.38 30.97 -40.51
C SER A 142 2.03 29.53 -40.12
N ASP A 143 0.92 29.02 -40.64
CA ASP A 143 0.31 27.78 -40.16
C ASP A 143 0.94 26.60 -40.92
N GLY A 144 1.68 25.76 -40.18
CA GLY A 144 2.18 24.50 -40.71
C GLY A 144 1.05 23.52 -41.03
N SER A 145 1.31 22.52 -41.86
CA SER A 145 0.37 21.42 -42.05
C SER A 145 0.74 20.24 -41.16
N TRP A 146 -0.27 19.57 -40.61
CA TRP A 146 -0.05 18.42 -39.75
C TRP A 146 -1.18 17.40 -39.89
N SER A 147 -0.86 16.13 -39.65
CA SER A 147 -1.86 15.08 -39.50
C SER A 147 -1.45 14.08 -38.43
N LEU A 148 -2.44 13.57 -37.73
CA LEU A 148 -2.31 12.57 -36.69
C LEU A 148 -3.46 11.57 -36.86
N SER A 149 -3.12 10.32 -37.12
CA SER A 149 -4.07 9.22 -37.04
C SER A 149 -3.65 8.27 -35.94
N ALA A 150 -4.56 7.96 -35.02
CA ALA A 150 -4.34 6.99 -33.95
C ALA A 150 -5.30 5.81 -34.12
N CYS A 151 -4.77 4.59 -34.04
CA CYS A 151 -5.50 3.35 -34.29
C CYS A 151 -5.16 2.29 -33.26
N MET A 152 -6.18 1.65 -32.68
CA MET A 152 -6.05 0.39 -31.95
C MET A 152 -6.98 -0.64 -32.61
N PRO A 153 -6.44 -1.61 -33.37
CA PRO A 153 -7.24 -2.46 -34.26
C PRO A 153 -8.00 -3.59 -33.54
N ALA A 154 -7.72 -3.83 -32.26
CA ALA A 154 -8.42 -4.86 -31.48
C ALA A 154 -9.89 -4.51 -31.27
N ASN A 155 -10.73 -5.50 -30.97
CA ASN A 155 -12.11 -5.24 -30.56
C ASN A 155 -12.15 -4.81 -29.08
N LEU A 156 -12.24 -3.51 -28.86
CA LEU A 156 -12.18 -2.84 -27.57
C LEU A 156 -13.56 -2.63 -26.93
N THR A 157 -14.63 -3.19 -27.51
CA THR A 157 -15.96 -3.24 -26.88
C THR A 157 -16.03 -4.19 -25.69
N LEU A 158 -15.02 -5.06 -25.56
CA LEU A 158 -14.89 -6.02 -24.48
C LEU A 158 -13.71 -5.63 -23.60
N SER A 159 -13.90 -5.78 -22.28
CA SER A 159 -12.81 -5.63 -21.32
C SER A 159 -11.71 -6.67 -21.61
N PRO A 160 -10.42 -6.28 -21.62
CA PRO A 160 -9.32 -7.24 -21.71
C PRO A 160 -9.16 -8.06 -20.43
N TRP A 161 -9.77 -7.60 -19.32
CA TRP A 161 -9.70 -8.25 -18.02
C TRP A 161 -10.77 -9.33 -17.87
N ARG A 162 -10.36 -10.47 -17.33
CA ARG A 162 -11.26 -11.54 -16.92
C ARG A 162 -11.63 -11.33 -15.45
N ALA A 163 -12.86 -11.70 -15.09
CA ALA A 163 -13.28 -11.74 -13.70
C ALA A 163 -12.63 -12.94 -12.98
N THR A 164 -11.34 -12.84 -12.66
CA THR A 164 -10.58 -13.80 -11.85
C THR A 164 -9.66 -13.05 -10.89
N ARG A 165 -9.31 -13.69 -9.78
CA ARG A 165 -8.33 -13.21 -8.80
C ARG A 165 -6.90 -13.68 -9.10
N ASP A 166 -6.75 -14.64 -10.00
CA ASP A 166 -5.43 -15.12 -10.43
C ASP A 166 -4.71 -14.06 -11.27
N ARG A 167 -3.41 -14.26 -11.45
CA ARG A 167 -2.59 -13.38 -12.28
C ARG A 167 -3.17 -13.28 -13.69
N GLN A 168 -3.20 -12.05 -14.20
CA GLN A 168 -3.61 -11.74 -15.56
C GLN A 168 -2.57 -10.84 -16.22
N ASP A 169 -2.13 -11.24 -17.40
CA ASP A 169 -1.25 -10.45 -18.24
C ASP A 169 -2.04 -10.06 -19.50
N ILE A 170 -2.08 -8.76 -19.79
CA ILE A 170 -2.70 -8.21 -21.00
C ILE A 170 -1.68 -7.41 -21.80
N SER A 171 -1.86 -7.40 -23.12
CA SER A 171 -1.03 -6.63 -24.04
C SER A 171 -1.94 -5.84 -24.97
N GLU A 172 -1.73 -4.53 -25.01
CA GLU A 172 -2.49 -3.61 -25.86
C GLU A 172 -1.53 -2.92 -26.84
N GLN A 173 -2.03 -2.60 -28.03
CA GLN A 173 -1.23 -1.96 -29.08
C GLN A 173 -1.94 -0.72 -29.62
N LEU A 174 -1.18 0.38 -29.72
CA LEU A 174 -1.58 1.65 -30.30
C LEU A 174 -0.66 2.00 -31.46
N TYR A 175 -1.25 2.28 -32.61
CA TYR A 175 -0.57 2.68 -33.82
C TYR A 175 -0.79 4.17 -34.05
N LEU A 176 0.30 4.91 -34.25
CA LEU A 176 0.28 6.35 -34.52
C LEU A 176 0.89 6.62 -35.89
N ASN A 177 0.16 7.36 -36.71
CA ASN A 177 0.65 7.94 -37.96
C ASN A 177 0.72 9.45 -37.78
N ILE A 178 1.94 9.99 -37.79
CA ILE A 178 2.20 11.39 -37.54
C ILE A 178 2.88 11.99 -38.78
N SER A 179 2.33 13.08 -39.28
CA SER A 179 3.01 13.92 -40.26
C SER A 179 2.93 15.40 -39.88
N THR A 180 4.01 16.13 -40.09
CA THR A 180 4.09 17.56 -39.83
C THR A 180 4.95 18.27 -40.86
N TYR A 181 4.65 19.53 -41.11
CA TYR A 181 5.35 20.37 -42.06
C TYR A 181 5.28 21.84 -41.62
N SER A 182 6.42 22.36 -41.12
CA SER A 182 6.56 23.73 -40.66
C SER A 182 7.66 24.46 -41.44
N MET A 183 7.30 25.49 -42.22
CA MET A 183 8.31 26.32 -42.91
C MET A 183 9.02 27.32 -41.98
N LEU A 184 8.41 27.70 -40.84
CA LEU A 184 8.97 28.69 -39.91
C LEU A 184 10.25 28.24 -39.21
N SER A 185 10.46 26.93 -39.08
CA SER A 185 11.56 26.34 -38.32
C SER A 185 12.71 25.83 -39.19
N GLY A 186 12.65 26.02 -40.52
CA GLY A 186 13.61 25.42 -41.46
C GLY A 186 13.67 23.89 -41.37
N SER A 187 12.65 23.27 -40.78
CA SER A 187 12.60 21.85 -40.47
C SER A 187 12.12 21.06 -41.68
N THR A 188 12.72 19.89 -41.89
CA THR A 188 12.30 18.96 -42.95
C THR A 188 10.92 18.40 -42.60
N PRO A 189 10.03 18.19 -43.59
CA PRO A 189 8.76 17.49 -43.36
C PRO A 189 9.02 16.19 -42.61
N PHE A 190 8.27 15.97 -41.53
CA PHE A 190 8.38 14.75 -40.75
C PHE A 190 7.19 13.84 -41.09
N VAL A 191 7.50 12.56 -41.33
CA VAL A 191 6.50 11.49 -41.43
C VAL A 191 7.04 10.31 -40.63
N GLY A 192 6.23 9.83 -39.69
CA GLY A 192 6.60 8.74 -38.79
C GLY A 192 5.41 7.88 -38.42
N LEU A 193 5.60 6.57 -38.59
CA LEU A 193 4.69 5.54 -38.10
C LEU A 193 5.28 4.88 -36.87
N TYR A 194 4.49 4.80 -35.82
CA TYR A 194 4.91 4.24 -34.54
C TYR A 194 3.92 3.21 -34.03
N ARG A 195 4.46 2.15 -33.45
CA ARG A 195 3.72 1.18 -32.66
C ARG A 195 4.13 1.32 -31.19
N ILE A 196 3.14 1.54 -30.34
CA ILE A 196 3.30 1.53 -28.89
C ILE A 196 2.62 0.27 -28.36
N THR A 197 3.37 -0.55 -27.65
CA THR A 197 2.83 -1.76 -27.00
C THR A 197 2.92 -1.58 -25.49
N LEU A 198 1.80 -1.75 -24.80
CA LEU A 198 1.72 -1.69 -23.35
C LEU A 198 1.37 -3.08 -22.81
N ASN A 199 2.27 -3.64 -22.01
CA ASN A 199 2.06 -4.90 -21.30
C ASN A 199 1.71 -4.57 -19.86
N THR A 200 0.53 -5.01 -19.41
CA THR A 200 0.07 -4.80 -18.03
C THR A 200 -0.19 -6.13 -17.36
N THR A 201 0.37 -6.30 -16.17
CA THR A 201 0.17 -7.46 -15.31
C THR A 201 -0.61 -7.06 -14.07
N LEU A 202 -1.70 -7.77 -13.78
CA LEU A 202 -2.49 -7.66 -12.56
C LEU A 202 -2.37 -8.95 -11.77
N GLY A 203 -2.16 -8.86 -10.46
CA GLY A 203 -2.22 -10.01 -9.57
C GLY A 203 -2.08 -9.59 -8.13
N TYR A 204 -1.77 -10.54 -7.25
CA TYR A 204 -1.60 -10.29 -5.83
C TYR A 204 -0.14 -10.38 -5.43
N PHE A 205 0.22 -9.67 -4.37
CA PHE A 205 1.49 -9.83 -3.67
C PHE A 205 1.24 -9.80 -2.17
N GLU A 206 2.19 -10.33 -1.41
CA GLU A 206 2.18 -10.29 0.04
C GLU A 206 2.71 -8.93 0.53
N LEU A 207 1.99 -8.28 1.44
CA LEU A 207 2.44 -7.04 2.08
C LEU A 207 3.66 -7.30 2.98
N PRO A 208 4.55 -6.30 3.14
CA PRO A 208 5.63 -6.36 4.13
C PRO A 208 5.11 -6.75 5.52
N ASN A 209 5.78 -7.71 6.15
CA ASN A 209 5.48 -8.22 7.48
C ASN A 209 6.72 -8.92 8.08
N ILE A 210 6.67 -9.31 9.36
CA ILE A 210 7.80 -9.93 10.05
C ILE A 210 8.24 -11.28 9.43
N PHE A 211 7.35 -11.99 8.76
CA PHE A 211 7.64 -13.30 8.14
C PHE A 211 8.33 -13.17 6.78
N ASN A 212 8.32 -11.98 6.16
CA ASN A 212 9.02 -11.68 4.92
C ASN A 212 10.08 -10.58 5.08
N ASP A 213 10.67 -10.48 6.28
CA ASP A 213 11.72 -9.52 6.64
C ASP A 213 11.33 -8.06 6.35
N HIS A 214 10.05 -7.71 6.49
CA HIS A 214 9.52 -6.38 6.19
C HIS A 214 9.68 -5.97 4.71
N VAL A 215 9.67 -6.94 3.79
CA VAL A 215 9.82 -6.71 2.34
C VAL A 215 8.59 -7.17 1.58
N ALA A 216 8.14 -6.37 0.62
CA ALA A 216 7.02 -6.75 -0.24
C ALA A 216 7.33 -8.05 -1.02
N GLY A 217 6.38 -8.98 -0.98
CA GLY A 217 6.49 -10.27 -1.67
C GLY A 217 6.49 -10.16 -3.20
N PRO A 218 6.88 -11.24 -3.90
CA PRO A 218 6.76 -11.32 -5.36
C PRO A 218 5.29 -11.30 -5.82
N LEU A 219 5.08 -11.08 -7.12
CA LEU A 219 3.81 -11.37 -7.76
C LEU A 219 3.46 -12.85 -7.59
N LEU A 220 2.23 -13.12 -7.18
CA LEU A 220 1.67 -14.46 -7.07
C LEU A 220 0.98 -14.84 -8.37
N GLU A 221 1.23 -16.08 -8.83
CA GLU A 221 0.56 -16.65 -10.01
C GLU A 221 -0.91 -16.96 -9.75
N GLN A 222 -1.22 -17.45 -8.54
CA GLN A 222 -2.57 -17.83 -8.13
C GLN A 222 -3.05 -16.95 -6.98
N SER A 223 -4.36 -16.76 -6.91
CA SER A 223 -5.02 -16.11 -5.79
C SER A 223 -4.60 -16.76 -4.46
N PRO A 224 -4.21 -15.98 -3.43
CA PRO A 224 -3.91 -16.52 -2.10
C PRO A 224 -5.15 -17.11 -1.42
N TRP A 225 -6.35 -16.80 -1.91
CA TRP A 225 -7.60 -17.42 -1.50
C TRP A 225 -7.96 -18.56 -2.47
N LYS A 226 -7.92 -19.79 -1.98
CA LYS A 226 -8.26 -21.01 -2.75
C LYS A 226 -9.77 -21.19 -3.00
N ASP A 227 -10.61 -20.47 -2.26
CA ASP A 227 -12.06 -20.66 -2.26
C ASP A 227 -12.80 -19.33 -2.42
N ALA A 228 -12.85 -18.81 -3.64
CA ALA A 228 -13.96 -17.99 -4.12
C ALA A 228 -13.72 -17.71 -5.61
N ALA A 229 -14.35 -18.50 -6.48
CA ALA A 229 -14.67 -17.97 -7.80
C ALA A 229 -15.41 -16.63 -7.54
N PRO A 230 -14.98 -15.51 -8.15
CA PRO A 230 -15.80 -14.32 -8.11
C PRO A 230 -17.19 -14.73 -8.62
N THR A 231 -18.24 -14.40 -7.89
CA THR A 231 -19.61 -14.54 -8.41
C THR A 231 -19.61 -13.91 -9.79
N ASN A 232 -19.92 -14.70 -10.83
CA ASN A 232 -20.00 -14.29 -12.23
C ASN A 232 -20.91 -13.06 -12.39
N ARG A 233 -20.36 -11.88 -12.10
CA ARG A 233 -20.89 -10.58 -12.50
C ARG A 233 -19.92 -10.01 -13.52
N SER A 234 -19.60 -10.81 -14.55
CA SER A 234 -19.35 -10.23 -15.85
C SER A 234 -20.73 -9.87 -16.40
N VAL A 235 -21.20 -8.65 -16.14
CA VAL A 235 -22.36 -8.16 -16.88
C VAL A 235 -21.87 -7.85 -18.29
N GLN A 236 -21.83 -8.87 -19.15
CA GLN A 236 -21.81 -8.67 -20.59
C GLN A 236 -23.20 -8.15 -20.96
N LEU A 237 -23.37 -6.83 -20.94
CA LEU A 237 -24.57 -6.22 -21.52
C LEU A 237 -24.44 -6.26 -23.05
N PRO A 238 -25.37 -6.91 -23.77
CA PRO A 238 -25.62 -6.54 -25.15
C PRO A 238 -26.16 -5.11 -25.12
N ILE A 239 -25.43 -4.16 -25.70
CA ILE A 239 -25.87 -2.77 -25.82
C ILE A 239 -27.12 -2.75 -26.72
N ASN A 240 -28.31 -2.78 -26.11
CA ASN A 240 -29.54 -2.44 -26.80
C ASN A 240 -29.56 -0.92 -27.02
N SER A 241 -29.29 -0.53 -28.26
CA SER A 241 -29.29 0.84 -28.77
C SER A 241 -30.69 1.48 -28.76
N GLY A 242 -31.26 1.68 -27.56
CA GLY A 242 -32.66 2.08 -27.40
C GLY A 242 -32.91 3.52 -26.94
N GLN A 243 -32.05 4.10 -26.10
CA GLN A 243 -32.36 5.39 -25.46
C GLN A 243 -31.12 6.26 -25.23
N TYR A 244 -30.53 6.76 -26.32
CA TYR A 244 -29.66 7.93 -26.25
C TYR A 244 -30.24 9.05 -27.09
N ARG A 245 -30.32 10.24 -26.49
CA ARG A 245 -30.81 11.46 -27.12
C ARG A 245 -29.83 11.79 -28.26
N ARG A 246 -30.25 11.52 -29.50
CA ARG A 246 -29.61 12.03 -30.70
C ARG A 246 -29.78 13.53 -30.72
N ASP A 247 -28.71 14.28 -30.49
CA ASP A 247 -28.64 15.62 -31.04
C ASP A 247 -28.45 15.48 -32.55
N LEU A 248 -29.57 15.61 -33.24
CA LEU A 248 -29.64 15.73 -34.68
C LEU A 248 -28.96 17.03 -35.10
N GLY A 249 -27.87 16.93 -35.85
CA GLY A 249 -27.35 18.05 -36.62
C GLY A 249 -25.90 17.91 -37.04
N THR A 250 -25.57 16.99 -37.94
CA THR A 250 -25.26 17.26 -39.37
C THR A 250 -24.84 15.92 -40.00
N ALA A 251 -25.29 15.65 -41.21
CA ALA A 251 -25.21 14.35 -41.85
C ALA A 251 -23.77 13.91 -42.17
N GLY A 252 -23.43 12.67 -41.78
CA GLY A 252 -22.50 11.80 -42.51
C GLY A 252 -21.06 11.74 -42.01
N ILE A 253 -20.82 11.14 -40.84
CA ILE A 253 -19.76 10.15 -40.51
C ILE A 253 -20.20 9.51 -39.18
N SER A 254 -20.30 8.18 -39.11
CA SER A 254 -20.66 7.48 -37.88
C SER A 254 -19.49 7.53 -36.90
N ASN A 255 -19.50 8.52 -36.01
CA ASN A 255 -18.53 8.70 -34.93
C ASN A 255 -18.49 7.47 -34.02
N SER A 256 -17.45 6.65 -34.18
CA SER A 256 -17.21 5.35 -33.52
C SER A 256 -16.68 5.46 -32.08
N THR A 257 -16.49 6.66 -31.54
CA THR A 257 -15.95 6.87 -30.19
C THR A 257 -16.98 6.77 -29.07
N LEU A 258 -18.28 6.93 -29.37
CA LEU A 258 -19.32 7.01 -28.33
C LEU A 258 -19.72 5.64 -27.73
N LEU A 259 -19.25 4.51 -28.28
CA LEU A 259 -19.48 3.17 -27.72
C LEU A 259 -18.35 2.68 -26.80
N LEU A 260 -17.12 3.18 -26.97
CA LEU A 260 -15.98 2.76 -26.14
C LEU A 260 -16.00 3.45 -24.76
N GLY A 261 -16.61 4.63 -24.67
CA GLY A 261 -16.86 5.35 -23.41
C GLY A 261 -17.56 4.49 -22.36
N SER A 262 -18.52 3.66 -22.79
CA SER A 262 -19.35 2.79 -21.91
C SER A 262 -18.70 1.48 -21.47
N VAL A 263 -17.56 1.10 -22.05
CA VAL A 263 -16.91 -0.19 -21.75
C VAL A 263 -16.39 -0.19 -20.32
N VAL A 264 -16.82 -1.13 -19.49
CA VAL A 264 -16.35 -1.25 -18.11
C VAL A 264 -14.99 -1.95 -18.09
N ASN A 265 -14.11 -1.59 -17.16
CA ASN A 265 -12.76 -2.17 -17.01
C ASN A 265 -11.96 -2.14 -18.32
N LYS A 266 -11.82 -0.96 -18.92
CA LYS A 266 -10.94 -0.77 -20.09
C LYS A 266 -9.49 -1.12 -19.75
N GLY A 267 -8.72 -1.50 -20.76
CA GLY A 267 -7.28 -1.59 -20.61
C GLY A 267 -6.64 -0.22 -20.40
N PRO A 268 -5.49 -0.14 -19.71
CA PRO A 268 -4.80 1.12 -19.49
C PRO A 268 -4.41 1.83 -20.79
N LEU A 269 -3.99 1.12 -21.84
CA LEU A 269 -3.58 1.79 -23.09
C LEU A 269 -4.77 2.41 -23.80
N LEU A 270 -5.91 1.72 -23.87
CA LEU A 270 -7.15 2.30 -24.39
C LEU A 270 -7.55 3.54 -23.57
N THR A 271 -7.44 3.47 -22.25
CA THR A 271 -7.75 4.60 -21.36
C THR A 271 -6.85 5.81 -21.66
N ILE A 272 -5.55 5.59 -21.85
CA ILE A 272 -4.58 6.62 -22.25
C ILE A 272 -4.90 7.17 -23.64
N ALA A 273 -5.19 6.30 -24.62
CA ALA A 273 -5.53 6.71 -25.99
C ALA A 273 -6.81 7.58 -26.03
N MET A 274 -7.83 7.21 -25.25
CA MET A 274 -9.04 8.02 -25.09
C MET A 274 -8.79 9.33 -24.35
N ALA A 275 -7.89 9.34 -23.36
CA ALA A 275 -7.47 10.54 -22.67
C ALA A 275 -6.76 11.53 -23.62
N LEU A 276 -5.83 11.04 -24.44
CA LEU A 276 -4.99 11.84 -25.34
C LEU A 276 -5.66 12.23 -26.65
N PHE A 277 -6.46 11.35 -27.25
CA PHE A 277 -6.98 11.53 -28.61
C PHE A 277 -8.49 11.32 -28.75
N GLY A 278 -9.16 10.82 -27.70
CA GLY A 278 -10.61 10.58 -27.70
C GLY A 278 -11.45 11.86 -27.68
N GLU A 279 -12.76 11.71 -27.49
CA GLU A 279 -13.68 12.85 -27.36
C GLU A 279 -13.29 13.73 -26.17
N ARG A 280 -13.35 15.06 -26.35
CA ARG A 280 -12.88 16.06 -25.37
C ARG A 280 -11.40 15.97 -25.01
N SER A 281 -10.59 15.25 -25.79
CA SER A 281 -9.13 15.29 -25.68
C SER A 281 -8.59 16.70 -25.98
N PHE A 282 -7.28 16.91 -25.78
CA PHE A 282 -6.65 18.20 -26.03
C PHE A 282 -6.96 18.74 -27.44
N ILE A 283 -6.69 17.96 -28.50
CA ILE A 283 -6.98 18.38 -29.87
C ILE A 283 -8.48 18.67 -30.03
N ALA A 284 -9.36 17.75 -29.67
CA ALA A 284 -10.81 17.93 -29.83
C ALA A 284 -11.33 19.19 -29.10
N SER A 285 -10.91 19.41 -27.84
CA SER A 285 -11.34 20.54 -27.02
C SER A 285 -10.83 21.89 -27.53
N ARG A 286 -9.57 21.94 -28.01
CA ARG A 286 -8.99 23.18 -28.58
C ARG A 286 -9.73 23.61 -29.85
N TYR A 287 -10.18 22.65 -30.66
CA TYR A 287 -10.97 22.93 -31.88
C TYR A 287 -12.42 23.30 -31.59
N GLU A 288 -13.07 22.60 -30.66
CA GLU A 288 -14.48 22.85 -30.33
C GLU A 288 -14.67 24.19 -29.59
N ASN A 289 -13.74 24.56 -28.72
CA ASN A 289 -13.88 25.73 -27.83
C ASN A 289 -12.60 26.59 -27.77
N PRO A 290 -12.10 27.15 -28.88
CA PRO A 290 -10.84 27.91 -28.90
C PRO A 290 -10.84 29.13 -27.97
N GLN A 291 -12.01 29.74 -27.76
CA GLN A 291 -12.20 30.91 -26.89
C GLN A 291 -12.02 30.61 -25.39
N ALA A 292 -12.18 29.34 -24.97
CA ALA A 292 -12.05 28.97 -23.56
C ALA A 292 -10.62 29.13 -23.02
N PHE A 293 -9.64 29.27 -23.92
CA PHE A 293 -8.21 29.31 -23.60
C PHE A 293 -7.59 30.69 -23.81
N VAL A 294 -8.42 31.73 -23.96
CA VAL A 294 -7.96 33.12 -24.03
C VAL A 294 -7.82 33.67 -22.61
N ALA A 295 -6.64 34.17 -22.26
CA ALA A 295 -6.43 34.86 -21.00
C ALA A 295 -7.18 36.20 -21.01
N ASN A 296 -8.19 36.35 -20.14
CA ASN A 296 -8.96 37.57 -19.99
C ASN A 296 -8.39 38.44 -18.87
N PHE A 297 -7.55 39.40 -19.22
CA PHE A 297 -6.97 40.36 -18.28
C PHE A 297 -8.01 41.44 -17.92
N THR A 298 -8.84 41.16 -16.91
CA THR A 298 -9.92 42.07 -16.49
C THR A 298 -9.49 43.12 -15.45
N THR A 299 -8.29 43.01 -14.86
CA THR A 299 -7.84 44.00 -13.88
C THR A 299 -7.41 45.30 -14.58
N PRO A 300 -7.90 46.47 -14.15
CA PRO A 300 -7.52 47.77 -14.72
C PRO A 300 -6.01 48.03 -14.68
N GLN A 301 -5.31 47.46 -13.70
CA GLN A 301 -3.86 47.54 -13.54
C GLN A 301 -3.11 46.82 -14.66
N ALA A 302 -3.44 45.55 -14.94
CA ALA A 302 -2.83 44.79 -16.04
C ALA A 302 -3.07 45.46 -17.41
N LYS A 303 -4.26 45.99 -17.64
CA LYS A 303 -4.57 46.73 -18.87
C LYS A 303 -3.73 48.02 -18.99
N ALA A 304 -3.59 48.78 -17.91
CA ALA A 304 -2.76 49.99 -17.89
C ALA A 304 -1.26 49.69 -18.08
N GLU A 305 -0.76 48.57 -17.57
CA GLU A 305 0.63 48.13 -17.75
C GLU A 305 0.92 47.62 -19.18
N ILE A 306 -0.04 46.94 -19.81
CA ILE A 306 0.00 46.54 -21.22
C ILE A 306 0.01 47.78 -22.13
N ASP A 307 -0.89 48.75 -21.89
CA ASP A 307 -0.99 49.99 -22.67
C ASP A 307 0.24 50.90 -22.46
N ALA A 308 0.89 50.83 -21.29
CA ALA A 308 2.13 51.56 -21.00
C ALA A 308 3.40 50.88 -21.56
N GLY A 309 3.30 49.66 -22.08
CA GLY A 309 4.44 48.92 -22.66
C GLY A 309 5.49 48.50 -21.63
N VAL A 310 5.16 48.47 -20.33
CA VAL A 310 6.14 48.34 -19.23
C VAL A 310 6.51 46.89 -18.92
N ASN A 311 5.71 45.89 -19.30
CA ASN A 311 6.06 44.47 -19.16
C ASN A 311 5.18 43.58 -20.06
N ARG A 312 5.54 43.45 -21.35
CA ARG A 312 4.87 42.46 -22.22
C ARG A 312 5.19 41.02 -21.81
N ASP A 313 6.36 40.79 -21.22
CA ASP A 313 6.87 39.45 -20.93
C ASP A 313 6.13 38.79 -19.75
N LEU A 314 5.85 39.50 -18.66
CA LEU A 314 5.16 38.94 -17.47
C LEU A 314 3.72 38.45 -17.72
N PHE A 315 3.03 38.97 -18.75
CA PHE A 315 1.65 38.59 -19.08
C PHE A 315 1.56 37.56 -20.21
N ASP A 316 2.60 37.40 -21.03
CA ASP A 316 2.76 36.27 -21.96
C ASP A 316 3.13 34.96 -21.21
N GLU A 317 3.32 35.00 -19.88
CA GLU A 317 3.76 33.88 -19.03
C GLU A 317 2.64 33.14 -18.27
N LEU A 318 1.39 33.59 -18.34
CA LEU A 318 0.32 32.96 -17.56
C LEU A 318 -0.12 31.63 -18.21
N CYS A 319 0.01 30.54 -17.44
CA CYS A 319 -0.43 29.23 -17.89
C CYS A 319 -1.95 29.09 -17.81
N VAL A 320 -2.61 29.00 -18.96
CA VAL A 320 -4.07 28.85 -19.03
C VAL A 320 -4.46 27.38 -18.89
N GLU A 321 -3.71 26.49 -19.53
CA GLU A 321 -3.88 25.04 -19.43
C GLU A 321 -2.55 24.35 -19.72
N GLN A 322 -2.37 23.12 -19.24
CA GLN A 322 -1.24 22.27 -19.58
C GLN A 322 -1.62 21.30 -20.70
N GLU A 323 -0.75 21.17 -21.69
CA GLU A 323 -0.81 20.16 -22.72
C GLU A 323 -0.62 18.78 -22.09
N PRO A 324 -1.50 17.81 -22.39
CA PRO A 324 -1.42 16.50 -21.78
C PRO A 324 -0.09 15.82 -22.12
N MET A 325 0.48 15.14 -21.13
CA MET A 325 1.67 14.29 -21.23
C MET A 325 3.00 15.03 -21.41
N MET A 326 3.00 16.35 -21.64
CA MET A 326 4.23 17.13 -21.78
C MET A 326 5.08 17.16 -20.50
N ALA A 327 4.43 17.32 -19.34
CA ALA A 327 5.10 17.28 -18.04
C ALA A 327 5.68 15.89 -17.68
N LEU A 328 5.23 14.83 -18.35
CA LEU A 328 5.78 13.47 -18.22
C LEU A 328 6.93 13.20 -19.19
N LEU A 329 7.04 13.97 -20.29
CA LEU A 329 8.10 13.86 -21.29
C LEU A 329 9.34 14.68 -20.90
N GLU A 330 9.15 15.81 -20.21
CA GLU A 330 10.23 16.71 -19.82
C GLU A 330 10.93 16.26 -18.54
N THR A 331 12.16 15.75 -18.66
CA THR A 331 12.97 15.22 -17.55
C THR A 331 13.80 16.27 -16.81
N ASN A 332 13.90 17.50 -17.32
CA ASN A 332 14.67 18.58 -16.71
C ASN A 332 13.87 19.87 -16.65
N ARG A 333 13.53 20.33 -15.43
CA ARG A 333 13.01 21.70 -15.20
C ARG A 333 14.02 22.80 -15.58
N VAL A 334 15.25 22.45 -15.93
CA VAL A 334 16.35 23.40 -16.14
C VAL A 334 17.24 22.95 -17.29
N ALA A 335 16.81 23.08 -18.54
CA ALA A 335 17.74 23.09 -19.67
C ALA A 335 17.15 23.73 -20.94
N ASN A 336 17.52 24.99 -21.17
CA ASN A 336 17.82 25.52 -22.50
C ASN A 336 16.68 25.67 -23.54
N ARG A 337 15.47 26.08 -23.15
CA ARG A 337 14.63 26.89 -24.05
C ARG A 337 14.65 28.34 -23.56
N GLY A 338 15.02 29.26 -24.45
CA GLY A 338 15.59 30.58 -24.16
C GLY A 338 14.68 31.62 -23.49
N THR A 339 13.64 31.21 -22.75
CA THR A 339 12.82 32.12 -21.93
C THR A 339 12.59 31.51 -20.55
N PHE A 340 12.67 32.32 -19.50
CA PHE A 340 12.43 31.90 -18.10
C PHE A 340 11.07 31.19 -17.92
N ALA A 341 10.10 31.53 -18.75
CA ALA A 341 8.77 30.95 -18.81
C ALA A 341 8.71 29.48 -19.28
N ASP A 342 9.54 29.09 -20.26
CA ASP A 342 9.56 27.72 -20.82
C ASP A 342 10.15 26.72 -19.82
N ALA A 343 11.04 27.18 -18.94
CA ALA A 343 11.64 26.37 -17.89
C ALA A 343 10.70 26.14 -16.69
N LEU A 344 9.73 27.04 -16.45
CA LEU A 344 8.81 26.92 -15.31
C LEU A 344 7.58 26.04 -15.60
N TYR A 345 7.12 25.94 -16.86
CA TYR A 345 5.91 25.18 -17.20
C TYR A 345 6.04 24.39 -18.53
N PRO A 346 6.58 23.15 -18.47
CA PRO A 346 6.52 22.17 -19.56
C PRO A 346 5.14 22.08 -20.22
N GLY A 347 5.06 22.24 -21.54
CA GLY A 347 3.80 22.09 -22.29
C GLY A 347 2.68 23.04 -21.87
N CYS A 348 3.00 24.24 -21.40
CA CYS A 348 1.99 25.19 -21.00
C CYS A 348 1.40 25.97 -22.18
N ILE A 349 0.07 25.99 -22.29
CA ILE A 349 -0.65 26.88 -23.20
C ILE A 349 -0.67 28.29 -22.62
N ARG A 350 -0.01 29.20 -23.33
CA ARG A 350 0.07 30.62 -22.96
C ARG A 350 -1.01 31.40 -23.67
N GLY A 351 -1.88 32.01 -22.88
CA GLY A 351 -2.88 32.93 -23.40
C GLY A 351 -2.28 34.31 -23.63
N ARG A 352 -2.18 34.76 -24.88
CA ARG A 352 -1.91 36.18 -25.17
C ARG A 352 -3.15 37.02 -24.90
N SER A 353 -2.95 38.22 -24.33
CA SER A 353 -4.07 39.12 -24.04
C SER A 353 -4.87 39.44 -25.31
N ASN A 354 -6.17 39.14 -25.30
CA ASN A 354 -7.11 39.51 -26.37
C ASN A 354 -6.82 38.90 -27.76
N GLN A 355 -6.02 37.83 -27.85
CA GLN A 355 -5.83 37.08 -29.10
C GLN A 355 -6.05 35.59 -28.87
N ILE A 356 -6.76 34.96 -29.80
CA ILE A 356 -6.82 33.50 -29.86
C ILE A 356 -5.42 33.04 -30.27
N SER A 357 -4.77 32.26 -29.41
CA SER A 357 -3.52 31.61 -29.79
C SER A 357 -3.75 30.72 -31.01
N ASN A 358 -2.75 30.61 -31.87
CA ASN A 358 -2.89 29.82 -33.08
C ASN A 358 -2.98 28.33 -32.71
N VAL A 359 -4.22 27.81 -32.64
CA VAL A 359 -4.52 26.43 -32.25
C VAL A 359 -3.75 25.43 -33.11
N HIS A 360 -3.56 25.72 -34.40
CA HIS A 360 -2.84 24.83 -35.30
C HIS A 360 -1.36 24.74 -34.97
N LEU A 361 -0.72 25.86 -34.60
CA LEU A 361 0.68 25.88 -34.17
C LEU A 361 0.90 25.15 -32.84
N GLU A 362 -0.02 25.29 -31.88
CA GLU A 362 0.07 24.57 -30.60
C GLU A 362 -0.08 23.07 -30.79
N VAL A 363 -1.11 22.64 -31.52
CA VAL A 363 -1.34 21.22 -31.80
C VAL A 363 -0.17 20.64 -32.61
N GLU A 364 0.38 21.39 -33.57
CA GLU A 364 1.57 20.98 -34.31
C GLU A 364 2.78 20.77 -33.38
N GLN A 365 3.05 21.70 -32.46
CA GLN A 365 4.15 21.58 -31.49
C GLN A 365 3.97 20.39 -30.55
N TRP A 366 2.74 20.17 -30.07
CA TRP A 366 2.40 19.03 -29.22
C TRP A 366 2.57 17.70 -29.98
N ILE A 367 2.11 17.59 -31.23
CA ILE A 367 2.31 16.39 -32.06
C ILE A 367 3.81 16.15 -32.33
N MET A 368 4.58 17.21 -32.56
CA MET A 368 6.02 17.14 -32.79
C MET A 368 6.78 16.56 -31.60
N ALA A 369 6.30 16.79 -30.37
CA ALA A 369 6.86 16.16 -29.16
C ALA A 369 6.88 14.61 -29.28
N PHE A 370 5.79 14.02 -29.78
CA PHE A 370 5.68 12.57 -29.98
C PHE A 370 6.40 12.03 -31.21
N ALA A 371 6.72 12.90 -32.17
CA ALA A 371 7.44 12.53 -33.38
C ALA A 371 8.95 12.42 -33.11
N ASN A 372 9.59 13.58 -32.96
CA ASN A 372 11.04 13.74 -32.88
C ASN A 372 11.50 14.72 -31.78
N GLY A 373 10.57 15.30 -31.00
CA GLY A 373 10.91 16.27 -29.95
C GLY A 373 11.60 15.66 -28.74
N PHE A 374 11.40 14.37 -28.48
CA PHE A 374 11.99 13.65 -27.35
C PHE A 374 12.64 12.32 -27.77
N SER A 375 13.54 11.82 -26.93
CA SER A 375 14.15 10.50 -27.14
C SER A 375 13.12 9.36 -27.00
N GLN A 376 13.42 8.21 -27.58
CA GLN A 376 12.55 7.04 -27.50
C GLN A 376 12.31 6.62 -26.04
N ASP A 377 13.35 6.64 -25.21
CA ASP A 377 13.27 6.26 -23.80
C ASP A 377 12.38 7.20 -22.98
N GLN A 378 12.42 8.51 -23.26
CA GLN A 378 11.53 9.49 -22.63
C GLN A 378 10.07 9.23 -22.98
N ILE A 379 9.77 8.93 -24.25
CA ILE A 379 8.40 8.63 -24.68
C ILE A 379 7.93 7.33 -24.04
N VAL A 380 8.78 6.30 -24.00
CA VAL A 380 8.47 5.03 -23.33
C VAL A 380 8.17 5.26 -21.84
N ASN A 381 9.03 5.97 -21.12
CA ASN A 381 8.81 6.29 -19.70
C ASN A 381 7.53 7.12 -19.49
N ALA A 382 7.22 8.06 -20.39
CA ALA A 382 5.97 8.83 -20.30
C ALA A 382 4.73 7.94 -20.49
N PHE A 383 4.77 6.93 -21.37
CA PHE A 383 3.69 5.95 -21.50
C PHE A 383 3.59 5.00 -20.30
N GLU A 384 4.71 4.63 -19.68
CA GLU A 384 4.71 3.84 -18.42
C GLU A 384 4.12 4.65 -17.26
N ALA A 385 4.52 5.91 -17.13
CA ALA A 385 3.97 6.84 -16.16
C ALA A 385 2.47 7.09 -16.39
N ALA A 386 2.06 7.30 -17.64
CA ALA A 386 0.65 7.42 -18.01
C ALA A 386 -0.14 6.15 -17.69
N ALA A 387 0.45 4.97 -17.89
CA ALA A 387 -0.17 3.70 -17.52
C ALA A 387 -0.30 3.53 -16.00
N PHE A 388 0.69 3.98 -15.22
CA PHE A 388 0.58 4.04 -13.76
C PHE A 388 -0.61 4.92 -13.33
N LEU A 389 -0.74 6.12 -13.92
CA LEU A 389 -1.85 7.05 -13.62
C LEU A 389 -3.22 6.49 -14.07
N ALA A 390 -3.28 5.84 -15.23
CA ALA A 390 -4.50 5.20 -15.72
C ALA A 390 -4.95 4.05 -14.81
N ASN A 391 -4.02 3.18 -14.41
CA ASN A 391 -4.28 2.09 -13.49
C ASN A 391 -4.66 2.62 -12.09
N GLN A 392 -4.05 3.73 -11.66
CA GLN A 392 -4.40 4.39 -10.40
C GLN A 392 -5.82 4.94 -10.43
N ALA A 393 -6.21 5.62 -11.52
CA ALA A 393 -7.58 6.08 -11.71
C ALA A 393 -8.56 4.90 -11.68
N TRP A 394 -8.27 3.82 -12.40
CA TRP A 394 -9.11 2.61 -12.41
C TRP A 394 -9.26 1.98 -11.01
N LEU A 395 -8.15 1.82 -10.27
CA LEU A 395 -8.13 1.19 -8.95
C LEU A 395 -8.84 2.04 -7.88
N LEU A 396 -8.80 3.38 -7.98
CA LEU A 396 -9.37 4.29 -7.00
C LEU A 396 -10.84 4.65 -7.25
N GLN A 397 -11.31 4.55 -8.50
CA GLN A 397 -12.60 5.12 -8.92
C GLN A 397 -13.60 4.07 -9.39
N SER A 398 -13.34 2.80 -9.08
CA SER A 398 -14.32 1.73 -9.26
C SER A 398 -15.68 2.20 -8.70
N SER A 399 -16.69 2.23 -9.56
CA SER A 399 -18.05 2.72 -9.23
C SER A 399 -18.80 1.82 -8.25
N TYR A 400 -18.23 0.65 -7.95
CA TYR A 400 -18.65 -0.23 -6.88
C TYR A 400 -17.81 0.07 -5.64
N ASN A 401 -18.29 -0.23 -4.43
CA ASN A 401 -17.50 -0.21 -3.20
C ASN A 401 -16.85 -1.62 -2.95
N PRO A 402 -15.88 -2.13 -3.73
CA PRO A 402 -15.14 -3.30 -3.30
C PRO A 402 -14.14 -2.83 -2.25
N SER A 403 -14.54 -2.88 -0.98
CA SER A 403 -13.61 -2.68 0.12
C SER A 403 -12.86 -3.98 0.40
N MET A 404 -11.53 -3.85 0.56
CA MET A 404 -10.67 -4.89 1.10
C MET A 404 -10.18 -4.39 2.45
N TRP A 405 -10.36 -5.19 3.49
CA TRP A 405 -9.88 -4.85 4.82
C TRP A 405 -8.44 -5.31 4.96
N VAL A 406 -7.55 -4.37 5.27
CA VAL A 406 -6.16 -4.63 5.64
C VAL A 406 -6.03 -4.33 7.12
N SER A 407 -5.48 -5.28 7.86
CA SER A 407 -5.22 -5.20 9.29
C SER A 407 -3.72 -5.06 9.50
N TYR A 408 -3.33 -4.20 10.44
CA TYR A 408 -1.94 -4.05 10.83
C TYR A 408 -1.82 -4.31 12.33
N ASP A 409 -0.80 -5.04 12.73
CA ASP A 409 -0.45 -5.22 14.14
C ASP A 409 1.07 -5.22 14.24
N PRO A 410 1.72 -4.13 14.68
CA PRO A 410 3.18 -4.07 14.80
C PRO A 410 3.71 -5.01 15.88
N GLY A 411 2.84 -5.60 16.71
CA GLY A 411 3.23 -6.35 17.89
C GLY A 411 3.77 -5.45 19.00
N ALA A 412 4.20 -6.08 20.08
CA ALA A 412 4.92 -5.43 21.16
C ALA A 412 6.19 -6.21 21.46
N ASP A 413 7.31 -5.50 21.53
CA ASP A 413 8.57 -6.09 21.98
C ASP A 413 8.40 -6.56 23.43
N THR A 414 8.53 -7.87 23.62
CA THR A 414 8.50 -8.46 24.95
C THR A 414 9.92 -8.87 25.32
N GLU A 415 10.47 -8.23 26.35
CA GLU A 415 11.72 -8.68 26.95
C GLU A 415 11.48 -10.01 27.64
N ILE A 416 11.89 -11.11 27.01
CA ILE A 416 11.92 -12.40 27.66
C ILE A 416 13.00 -12.32 28.75
N PRO A 417 12.67 -12.44 30.05
CA PRO A 417 13.66 -12.36 31.10
C PRO A 417 14.62 -13.55 30.97
N VAL A 418 15.84 -13.28 30.48
CA VAL A 418 16.89 -14.29 30.39
C VAL A 418 17.40 -14.54 31.82
N ILE A 419 16.82 -15.55 32.48
CA ILE A 419 17.31 -15.98 33.79
C ILE A 419 18.75 -16.46 33.61
N SER A 420 19.69 -15.78 34.28
CA SER A 420 21.11 -16.13 34.22
C SER A 420 21.31 -17.61 34.61
N LYS A 421 22.19 -18.31 33.89
CA LYS A 421 22.57 -19.70 34.21
C LYS A 421 23.01 -19.83 35.68
N ALA A 422 23.68 -18.81 36.23
CA ALA A 422 24.06 -18.77 37.63
C ALA A 422 22.86 -18.69 38.59
N GLY A 423 21.82 -17.92 38.22
CA GLY A 423 20.57 -17.82 38.97
C GLY A 423 19.81 -19.14 39.00
N ILE A 424 19.76 -19.86 37.87
CA ILE A 424 19.15 -21.20 37.80
C ILE A 424 19.89 -22.17 38.73
N VAL A 425 21.22 -22.21 38.69
CA VAL A 425 22.03 -23.10 39.55
C VAL A 425 21.80 -22.77 41.03
N LEU A 426 21.82 -21.49 41.41
CA LEU A 426 21.62 -21.08 42.80
C LEU A 426 20.23 -21.50 43.32
N ILE A 427 19.17 -21.24 42.55
CA ILE A 427 17.80 -21.61 42.94
C ILE A 427 17.66 -23.13 43.01
N SER A 428 18.24 -23.88 42.07
CA SER A 428 18.20 -25.35 42.10
C SER A 428 18.92 -25.93 43.31
N VAL A 429 20.09 -25.39 43.69
CA VAL A 429 20.82 -25.83 44.90
C VAL A 429 20.03 -25.52 46.16
N LEU A 430 19.46 -24.31 46.26
CA LEU A 430 18.70 -23.88 47.43
C LEU A 430 17.42 -24.71 47.61
N LEU A 431 16.75 -25.03 46.49
CA LEU A 431 15.58 -25.91 46.46
C LEU A 431 15.95 -27.35 46.80
N PHE A 432 17.09 -27.85 46.32
CA PHE A 432 17.59 -29.18 46.70
C PHE A 432 17.88 -29.28 48.21
N VAL A 433 18.54 -28.27 48.79
CA VAL A 433 18.81 -28.23 50.24
C VAL A 433 17.51 -28.19 51.03
N TYR A 434 16.54 -27.37 50.61
CA TYR A 434 15.23 -27.29 51.25
C TYR A 434 14.48 -28.62 51.21
N LEU A 435 14.41 -29.25 50.04
CA LEU A 435 13.75 -30.56 49.89
C LEU A 435 14.47 -31.65 50.67
N THR A 436 15.81 -31.62 50.72
CA THR A 436 16.59 -32.58 51.51
C THR A 436 16.34 -32.38 53.01
N ALA A 437 16.27 -31.14 53.48
CA ALA A 437 15.92 -30.83 54.86
C ALA A 437 14.51 -31.31 55.20
N MET A 438 13.52 -31.01 54.35
CA MET A 438 12.15 -31.49 54.54
C MET A 438 12.06 -33.02 54.52
N PHE A 439 12.76 -33.68 53.60
CA PHE A 439 12.81 -35.14 53.54
C PHE A 439 13.46 -35.73 54.79
N SER A 440 14.55 -35.14 55.26
CA SER A 440 15.23 -35.57 56.50
C SER A 440 14.34 -35.40 57.73
N MET A 441 13.56 -34.30 57.79
CA MET A 441 12.62 -34.05 58.87
C MET A 441 11.42 -35.00 58.80
N ALA A 442 10.85 -35.23 57.61
CA ALA A 442 9.78 -36.19 57.42
C ALA A 442 10.22 -37.62 57.77
N TRP A 443 11.44 -37.98 57.36
CA TRP A 443 12.05 -39.26 57.73
C TRP A 443 12.23 -39.37 59.24
N TYR A 444 12.75 -38.32 59.88
CA TYR A 444 12.90 -38.25 61.34
C TYR A 444 11.55 -38.43 62.03
N CYS A 445 10.54 -37.62 61.68
CA CYS A 445 9.19 -37.71 62.25
C CYS A 445 8.54 -39.08 62.03
N SER A 446 8.77 -39.73 60.88
CA SER A 446 8.26 -41.08 60.61
C SER A 446 8.95 -42.18 61.42
N ARG A 447 10.17 -41.90 61.94
CA ARG A 447 11.02 -42.84 62.67
C ARG A 447 10.91 -42.65 64.19
N THR A 448 10.70 -41.43 64.65
CA THR A 448 10.47 -41.14 66.07
C THR A 448 9.12 -41.71 66.51
N PRO A 449 9.08 -42.52 67.58
CA PRO A 449 7.81 -42.95 68.15
C PRO A 449 7.03 -41.73 68.67
N THR A 450 5.78 -41.58 68.24
CA THR A 450 4.87 -40.56 68.79
C THR A 450 4.18 -41.13 70.03
N TRP A 451 4.04 -40.31 71.06
CA TRP A 451 3.40 -40.69 72.33
C TRP A 451 1.87 -40.64 72.25
N THR A 452 1.32 -39.96 71.23
CA THR A 452 -0.12 -39.91 70.92
C THR A 452 -0.32 -39.99 69.40
N SER A 453 -1.47 -40.52 68.95
CA SER A 453 -1.87 -40.53 67.55
C SER A 453 -2.42 -39.17 67.10
N ASP A 454 -3.16 -38.51 67.99
CA ASP A 454 -3.75 -37.19 67.77
C ASP A 454 -3.45 -36.28 68.97
N LEU A 455 -3.14 -35.01 68.70
CA LEU A 455 -2.99 -33.98 69.72
C LEU A 455 -4.37 -33.37 70.01
N ASP A 456 -5.20 -34.10 70.75
CA ASP A 456 -6.57 -33.70 71.09
C ASP A 456 -6.65 -33.00 72.46
N ALA A 457 -7.85 -32.52 72.80
CA ALA A 457 -8.09 -31.87 74.08
C ALA A 457 -7.79 -32.79 75.28
N PHE A 458 -7.95 -34.11 75.11
CA PHE A 458 -7.59 -35.10 76.12
C PHE A 458 -6.09 -35.26 76.27
N ALA A 459 -5.33 -35.28 75.18
CA ALA A 459 -3.86 -35.30 75.20
C ALA A 459 -3.30 -34.06 75.90
N MET A 460 -3.87 -32.87 75.66
CA MET A 460 -3.52 -31.65 76.38
C MET A 460 -3.90 -31.71 77.86
N MET A 461 -5.09 -32.24 78.18
CA MET A 461 -5.52 -32.43 79.57
C MET A 461 -4.64 -33.44 80.31
N ARG A 462 -4.13 -34.48 79.63
CA ARG A 462 -3.17 -35.45 80.22
C ARG A 462 -1.84 -34.78 80.58
N ILE A 463 -1.30 -33.94 79.70
CA ILE A 463 -0.10 -33.15 79.98
C ILE A 463 -0.37 -32.22 81.18
N GLY A 464 -1.49 -31.51 81.17
CA GLY A 464 -1.88 -30.61 82.26
C GLY A 464 -2.11 -31.34 83.60
N ALA A 465 -2.70 -32.53 83.57
CA ALA A 465 -2.93 -33.37 84.74
C ALA A 465 -1.63 -33.96 85.30
N ALA A 466 -0.68 -34.34 84.45
CA ALA A 466 0.64 -34.81 84.90
C ALA A 466 1.43 -33.73 85.66
N MET A 467 1.13 -32.45 85.39
CA MET A 467 1.75 -31.30 86.06
C MET A 467 0.85 -30.65 87.12
N SER A 468 -0.35 -31.18 87.39
CA SER A 468 -1.32 -30.53 88.29
C SER A 468 -0.82 -30.43 89.72
N ASP A 469 0.01 -31.38 90.15
CA ASP A 469 0.52 -31.43 91.52
C ASP A 469 1.73 -30.51 91.72
N GLN A 470 2.34 -30.04 90.62
CA GLN A 470 3.56 -29.23 90.63
C GLN A 470 3.29 -27.75 90.32
N ILE A 471 2.14 -27.41 89.74
CA ILE A 471 1.76 -26.05 89.35
C ILE A 471 0.33 -25.77 89.80
N ASP A 472 0.17 -24.84 90.75
CA ASP A 472 -1.16 -24.37 91.17
C ASP A 472 -1.67 -23.29 90.20
N PHE A 473 -2.42 -23.73 89.20
CA PHE A 473 -2.97 -22.85 88.15
C PHE A 473 -4.08 -21.90 88.65
N ALA A 474 -4.55 -22.03 89.89
CA ALA A 474 -5.65 -21.22 90.40
C ALA A 474 -5.28 -19.74 90.65
N CYS A 475 -3.99 -19.43 90.87
CA CYS A 475 -3.51 -18.07 91.15
C CYS A 475 -2.04 -17.86 90.68
N VAL A 476 -1.78 -17.92 89.38
CA VAL A 476 -0.50 -17.46 88.82
C VAL A 476 -0.65 -16.04 88.30
N GLU A 477 -0.15 -15.06 89.06
CA GLU A 477 -0.24 -13.63 88.71
C GLU A 477 0.90 -13.19 87.77
N ASP A 478 2.01 -13.96 87.72
CA ASP A 478 3.20 -13.67 86.92
C ASP A 478 3.83 -14.97 86.38
N VAL A 479 3.72 -15.19 85.07
CA VAL A 479 4.09 -16.44 84.39
C VAL A 479 5.60 -16.67 84.43
N ASP A 480 6.40 -15.60 84.46
CA ASP A 480 7.87 -15.65 84.43
C ASP A 480 8.49 -16.14 85.76
N LYS A 481 7.67 -16.34 86.81
CA LYS A 481 8.12 -16.82 88.13
C LYS A 481 7.93 -18.32 88.33
N VAL A 482 7.33 -19.02 87.36
CA VAL A 482 7.11 -20.47 87.42
C VAL A 482 8.35 -21.21 86.92
N ARG A 483 9.41 -21.21 87.73
CA ARG A 483 10.71 -21.84 87.41
C ARG A 483 10.63 -23.32 87.04
N ILE A 484 9.59 -24.02 87.50
CA ILE A 484 9.45 -25.46 87.27
C ILE A 484 9.16 -25.78 85.79
N LEU A 485 8.54 -24.86 85.04
CA LEU A 485 8.32 -25.02 83.60
C LEU A 485 9.62 -24.84 82.79
N ASP A 486 10.52 -23.96 83.24
CA ASP A 486 11.83 -23.77 82.62
C ASP A 486 12.82 -24.89 82.97
N GLU A 487 12.67 -25.50 84.15
CA GLU A 487 13.54 -26.59 84.64
C GLU A 487 13.09 -27.97 84.13
N THR A 488 11.83 -28.14 83.70
CA THR A 488 11.31 -29.42 83.20
C THR A 488 11.63 -29.59 81.71
N PRO A 489 12.28 -30.69 81.30
CA PRO A 489 12.53 -30.95 79.88
C PRO A 489 11.21 -31.08 79.10
N GLY A 490 11.06 -30.29 78.02
CA GLY A 490 9.84 -30.22 77.20
C GLY A 490 9.58 -31.43 76.29
N TRP A 491 10.01 -32.64 76.66
CA TRP A 491 9.79 -33.86 75.91
C TRP A 491 9.12 -34.93 76.78
N ILE A 492 8.37 -35.83 76.15
CA ILE A 492 7.65 -36.92 76.82
C ILE A 492 8.45 -38.21 76.65
N GLY A 493 8.75 -38.86 77.76
CA GLY A 493 9.53 -40.08 77.80
C GLY A 493 8.92 -41.12 78.73
N ASP A 494 9.69 -42.17 79.00
CA ASP A 494 9.29 -43.23 79.90
C ASP A 494 9.81 -42.97 81.32
N LEU A 495 8.89 -42.81 82.27
CA LEU A 495 9.20 -42.52 83.68
C LEU A 495 9.76 -43.73 84.44
N THR A 496 9.57 -44.94 83.91
CA THR A 496 9.86 -46.16 84.67
C THR A 496 11.31 -46.66 84.54
N GLU A 497 12.17 -45.98 83.77
CA GLU A 497 13.61 -46.27 83.67
C GLU A 497 13.94 -47.77 83.47
N ASP A 498 13.20 -48.48 82.60
CA ASP A 498 13.29 -49.93 82.35
C ASP A 498 12.93 -50.85 83.54
N GLN A 499 12.37 -50.30 84.62
CA GLN A 499 11.86 -51.06 85.75
C GLN A 499 10.39 -51.46 85.54
N GLY A 500 10.18 -52.60 84.87
CA GLY A 500 8.86 -53.21 84.70
C GLY A 500 8.54 -53.58 83.25
N ALA A 501 7.61 -54.52 83.07
CA ALA A 501 7.24 -55.04 81.74
C ALA A 501 6.50 -54.01 80.86
N VAL A 502 5.91 -52.96 81.46
CA VAL A 502 5.14 -51.92 80.76
C VAL A 502 5.60 -50.55 81.27
N GLY A 503 5.93 -49.64 80.35
CA GLY A 503 6.38 -48.28 80.66
C GLY A 503 5.23 -47.30 80.96
N GLU A 504 5.54 -46.15 81.56
CA GLU A 504 4.57 -45.09 81.87
C GLU A 504 5.02 -43.75 81.27
N LEU A 505 4.12 -43.06 80.56
CA LEU A 505 4.45 -41.79 79.90
C LEU A 505 4.49 -40.65 80.92
N GLY A 506 5.52 -39.82 80.85
CA GLY A 506 5.60 -38.57 81.60
C GLY A 506 6.37 -37.48 80.89
N LEU A 507 6.02 -36.23 81.19
CA LEU A 507 6.77 -35.06 80.76
C LEU A 507 8.07 -34.97 81.57
N GLY A 508 9.19 -34.68 80.91
CA GLY A 508 10.48 -34.53 81.56
C GLY A 508 11.11 -35.84 82.07
N ALA A 509 10.66 -36.98 81.56
CA ALA A 509 11.22 -38.28 81.93
C ALA A 509 12.71 -38.40 81.56
N SER A 510 13.45 -39.28 82.22
CA SER A 510 14.90 -39.45 82.03
C SER A 510 15.26 -40.30 80.80
N MET A 511 14.33 -41.12 80.26
CA MET A 511 14.57 -42.01 79.11
C MET A 511 13.65 -41.78 77.90
N PRO A 512 14.20 -41.76 76.66
CA PRO A 512 13.43 -41.61 75.43
C PRO A 512 12.54 -42.82 75.15
N LEU A 513 11.40 -42.57 74.51
CA LEU A 513 10.50 -43.64 74.08
C LEU A 513 11.19 -44.56 73.07
N THR A 514 11.06 -45.86 73.28
CA THR A 514 11.59 -46.90 72.39
C THR A 514 10.45 -47.63 71.68
N ARG A 515 10.57 -47.82 70.36
CA ARG A 515 9.52 -48.44 69.52
C ARG A 515 9.08 -49.84 69.93
N LEU A 516 9.91 -50.56 70.69
CA LEU A 516 9.69 -51.96 71.06
C LEU A 516 9.15 -52.13 72.49
N ARG A 517 8.96 -51.03 73.23
CA ARG A 517 8.49 -51.06 74.61
C ARG A 517 7.00 -50.79 74.64
N GLU A 518 6.24 -51.69 75.27
CA GLU A 518 4.82 -51.47 75.54
C GLU A 518 4.69 -50.43 76.63
N VAL A 519 3.89 -49.40 76.36
CA VAL A 519 3.63 -48.30 77.28
C VAL A 519 2.17 -48.39 77.69
N ARG A 520 1.88 -48.09 78.95
CA ARG A 520 0.53 -48.13 79.50
C ARG A 520 -0.32 -47.04 78.82
N CYS A 521 -1.12 -47.46 77.86
CA CYS A 521 -2.13 -46.63 77.22
C CYS A 521 -3.49 -46.86 77.89
N TYR A 522 -4.26 -45.79 78.06
CA TYR A 522 -5.68 -45.88 78.36
C TYR A 522 -6.41 -46.05 77.02
N GLU A 523 -6.74 -47.29 76.67
CA GLU A 523 -7.83 -47.59 75.73
C GLU A 523 -9.14 -47.74 76.50
#